data_AF-A0A7C6R596-F1
#
_entry.id   AF-A0A7C6R596-F1
#
_cell.length_a   1.000
_cell.length_b   1.000
_cell.length_c   1.000
_cell.angle_alpha   90.00
_cell.angle_beta   90.00
_cell.angle_gamma   90.00
#
_symmetry.space_group_name_H-M   'P 1'
#
loop_
_entity.id
_entity.type
_entity.pdbx_description
1 polymer ?
#
loop_
_entity_poly.entity_id
_entity_poly.type
_entity_poly.pdbx_seq_one_letter_code
_entity_poly.pdbx_strand_id
1 'polypeptide(L)'
;MAFDNIKLEKGMYATEKSFSQVLEELDPSENYRGTPFEGLDAFGRQLKRFDIKVSGPNSDCIQKFFSTTQSAALFHEYVARAVRQGIEQANLLPQIVATTTRIKGMDYRTITSVPSEEDKSLKVVEEGATIPQTEVKTQENLVKLHKRGRMLVASYEAIKFQRIDLFTVTLRQIGAYIAQQQFKDAVDVLINGDGNDNPIETIPIGSTSLRYEDLLSLVNALDPYELNTIIAPPEMMVEMLKLEEFKNPQTGINFQGTGKMGHPLGANFIKSRAVDPDLIIGLDKRCSLEMIVASDVTVDYDKLIDRQLERAAITTIAGFAKIFPDASKALGC
;
A
#
# COMPACT_ATOMS: atom_id res chain seq x y z
N MET A 1 -31.90 -13.98 5.31
CA MET A 1 -31.90 -14.93 6.45
C MET A 1 -31.42 -14.15 7.67
N ALA A 2 -31.88 -14.46 8.88
CA ALA A 2 -31.30 -13.83 10.07
C ALA A 2 -29.86 -14.33 10.28
N PHE A 3 -28.94 -13.44 10.64
CA PHE A 3 -27.52 -13.73 10.87
C PHE A 3 -27.29 -14.90 11.87
N ASP A 4 -28.28 -15.20 12.71
CA ASP A 4 -28.28 -16.27 13.71
C ASP A 4 -28.27 -17.70 13.16
N ASN A 5 -28.60 -17.91 11.88
CA ASN A 5 -28.72 -19.25 11.29
C ASN A 5 -27.58 -19.62 10.33
N ILE A 6 -26.56 -18.77 10.19
CA ILE A 6 -25.43 -19.00 9.29
C ILE A 6 -24.48 -20.03 9.92
N LYS A 7 -24.19 -21.12 9.20
CA LYS A 7 -23.15 -22.08 9.59
C LYS A 7 -21.79 -21.58 9.15
N LEU A 8 -20.94 -21.23 10.11
CA LEU A 8 -19.57 -20.80 9.83
C LEU A 8 -18.66 -22.03 9.73
N GLU A 9 -18.08 -22.24 8.55
CA GLU A 9 -17.22 -23.39 8.27
C GLU A 9 -15.89 -22.94 7.67
N LYS A 10 -14.82 -23.69 7.95
CA LYS A 10 -13.49 -23.42 7.38
C LYS A 10 -13.47 -23.47 5.85
N GLY A 11 -14.39 -24.23 5.24
CA GLY A 11 -14.53 -24.31 3.79
C GLY A 11 -14.87 -22.98 3.12
N MET A 12 -15.41 -22.00 3.86
CA MET A 12 -15.68 -20.66 3.33
C MET A 12 -14.41 -19.92 2.89
N TYR A 13 -13.25 -20.25 3.49
CA TYR A 13 -11.93 -19.71 3.11
C TYR A 13 -11.33 -20.34 1.85
N ALA A 14 -11.87 -21.45 1.36
CA ALA A 14 -11.40 -22.11 0.14
C ALA A 14 -11.93 -21.45 -1.15
N THR A 15 -12.75 -20.42 -1.00
CA THR A 15 -13.33 -19.66 -2.12
C THR A 15 -12.36 -18.56 -2.56
N GLU A 16 -12.42 -18.13 -3.82
CA GLU A 16 -11.63 -16.98 -4.31
C GLU A 16 -12.02 -15.63 -3.65
N LYS A 17 -13.16 -15.60 -2.95
CA LYS A 17 -13.69 -14.42 -2.26
C LYS A 17 -13.22 -14.39 -0.81
N SER A 18 -13.05 -13.18 -0.26
CA SER A 18 -12.74 -13.05 1.16
C SER A 18 -13.89 -13.60 2.02
N PHE A 19 -13.58 -14.10 3.22
CA PHE A 19 -14.61 -14.65 4.11
C PHE A 19 -15.72 -13.64 4.40
N SER A 20 -15.35 -12.35 4.51
CA SER A 20 -16.28 -11.24 4.62
C SER A 20 -17.23 -11.09 3.43
N GLN A 21 -16.74 -11.26 2.20
CA GLN A 21 -17.57 -11.21 1.00
C GLN A 21 -18.53 -12.40 0.94
N VAL A 22 -18.07 -13.59 1.31
CA VAL A 22 -18.92 -14.79 1.41
C VAL A 22 -20.03 -14.57 2.45
N LEU A 23 -19.70 -13.98 3.60
CA LEU A 23 -20.69 -13.63 4.62
C LEU A 23 -21.69 -12.58 4.13
N GLU A 24 -21.23 -11.58 3.39
CA GLU A 24 -22.10 -10.53 2.84
C GLU A 24 -23.07 -11.08 1.77
N GLU A 25 -22.67 -12.11 1.02
CA GLU A 25 -23.55 -12.81 0.08
C GLU A 25 -24.63 -13.64 0.80
N LEU A 26 -24.27 -14.25 1.93
CA LEU A 26 -25.20 -15.05 2.74
C LEU A 26 -26.13 -14.17 3.60
N ASP A 27 -25.63 -13.02 4.05
CA ASP A 27 -26.33 -12.08 4.91
C ASP A 27 -26.07 -10.63 4.45
N PRO A 28 -26.77 -10.17 3.41
CA PRO A 28 -26.59 -8.82 2.87
C PRO A 28 -26.93 -7.75 3.90
N SER A 29 -26.05 -6.77 4.06
CA SER A 29 -26.22 -5.65 4.99
C SER A 29 -27.39 -4.73 4.61
N GLU A 30 -27.81 -4.73 3.34
CA GLU A 30 -29.00 -4.00 2.90
C GLU A 30 -30.28 -4.42 3.64
N ASN A 31 -30.35 -5.68 4.09
CA ASN A 31 -31.50 -6.20 4.83
C ASN A 31 -31.65 -5.61 6.24
N TYR A 32 -30.64 -4.87 6.73
CA TYR A 32 -30.59 -4.33 8.09
C TYR A 32 -30.67 -2.80 8.13
N ARG A 33 -30.95 -2.12 7.00
CA ARG A 33 -31.22 -0.68 6.98
C ARG A 33 -32.40 -0.33 7.89
N GLY A 34 -32.25 0.70 8.74
CA GLY A 34 -33.26 1.09 9.72
C GLY A 34 -33.33 0.19 10.96
N THR A 35 -32.45 -0.80 11.10
CA THR A 35 -32.36 -1.64 12.30
C THR A 35 -31.18 -1.20 13.20
N PRO A 36 -31.12 -1.62 14.47
CA PRO A 36 -29.96 -1.39 15.33
C PRO A 36 -28.63 -1.99 14.83
N PHE A 37 -28.66 -2.75 13.73
CA PHE A 37 -27.51 -3.43 13.14
C PHE A 37 -27.05 -2.80 11.81
N GLU A 38 -27.63 -1.68 11.38
CA GLU A 38 -27.29 -1.00 10.12
C GLU A 38 -25.80 -0.61 10.01
N GLY A 39 -25.16 -0.29 11.15
CA GLY A 39 -23.73 0.06 11.20
C GLY A 39 -22.75 -1.10 11.32
N LEU A 40 -23.24 -2.35 11.34
CA LEU A 40 -22.40 -3.54 11.44
C LEU A 40 -22.40 -4.27 10.10
N ASP A 41 -21.21 -4.64 9.62
CA ASP A 41 -21.05 -5.54 8.47
C ASP A 41 -21.41 -7.00 8.83
N ALA A 42 -21.51 -7.88 7.84
CA ALA A 42 -21.89 -9.29 8.09
C ALA A 42 -20.97 -9.99 9.11
N PHE A 43 -19.67 -9.68 9.10
CA PHE A 43 -18.73 -10.19 10.11
C PHE A 43 -18.97 -9.62 11.50
N GLY A 44 -19.20 -8.30 11.63
CA GLY A 44 -19.54 -7.65 12.89
C GLY A 44 -20.84 -8.18 13.49
N ARG A 45 -21.82 -8.53 12.65
CA ARG A 45 -23.04 -9.24 13.08
C ARG A 45 -22.72 -10.64 13.64
N GLN A 46 -21.82 -11.38 13.01
CA GLN A 46 -21.36 -12.67 13.55
C GLN A 46 -20.58 -12.52 14.86
N LEU A 47 -19.71 -11.50 15.01
CA LEU A 47 -19.05 -11.22 16.29
C LEU A 47 -20.07 -10.95 17.40
N LYS A 48 -21.11 -10.16 17.10
CA LYS A 48 -22.19 -9.85 18.06
C LYS A 48 -23.01 -11.09 18.43
N ARG A 49 -23.27 -11.99 17.47
CA ARG A 49 -23.94 -13.29 17.72
C ARG A 49 -23.23 -14.14 18.78
N PHE A 50 -21.90 -14.16 18.76
CA PHE A 50 -21.09 -14.88 19.74
C PHE A 50 -20.64 -14.00 20.93
N ASP A 51 -21.20 -12.79 21.05
CA ASP A 51 -20.83 -11.78 22.07
C ASP A 51 -19.32 -11.44 22.10
N ILE A 52 -18.60 -11.56 20.99
CA ILE A 52 -17.14 -11.32 20.99
C ILE A 52 -16.85 -9.82 20.84
N LYS A 53 -16.26 -9.21 21.87
CA LYS A 53 -15.86 -7.80 21.90
C LYS A 53 -14.38 -7.66 21.55
N VAL A 54 -14.11 -7.19 20.34
CA VAL A 54 -12.76 -7.07 19.76
C VAL A 54 -12.06 -5.74 20.01
N SER A 55 -12.76 -4.76 20.60
CA SER A 55 -12.25 -3.41 20.85
C SER A 55 -12.88 -2.78 22.09
N GLY A 56 -12.10 -2.03 22.87
CA GLY A 56 -12.56 -1.18 23.96
C GLY A 56 -12.10 -1.63 25.36
N PRO A 57 -12.43 -0.86 26.41
CA PRO A 57 -11.97 -1.14 27.77
C PRO A 57 -12.44 -2.51 28.31
N ASN A 58 -13.56 -3.01 27.78
CA ASN A 58 -14.17 -4.30 28.09
C ASN A 58 -13.95 -5.34 26.96
N SER A 59 -12.81 -5.27 26.27
CA SER A 59 -12.44 -6.27 25.27
C SER A 59 -12.27 -7.65 25.88
N ASP A 60 -12.76 -8.66 25.16
CA ASP A 60 -12.70 -10.04 25.60
C ASP A 60 -11.28 -10.61 25.44
N CYS A 61 -11.05 -11.80 26.02
CA CYS A 61 -9.85 -12.58 25.78
C CYS A 61 -9.97 -13.42 24.51
N ILE A 62 -8.84 -13.75 23.88
CA ILE A 62 -8.77 -14.55 22.66
C ILE A 62 -9.49 -15.90 22.80
N GLN A 63 -9.48 -16.50 24.00
CA GLN A 63 -10.20 -17.75 24.28
C GLN A 63 -11.67 -17.74 23.84
N LYS A 64 -12.35 -16.57 23.83
CA LYS A 64 -13.77 -16.47 23.44
C LYS A 64 -14.01 -16.88 21.99
N PHE A 65 -13.05 -16.65 21.09
CA PHE A 65 -13.10 -17.15 19.71
C PHE A 65 -13.11 -18.69 19.66
N PHE A 66 -12.49 -19.36 20.62
CA PHE A 66 -12.36 -20.83 20.63
C PHE A 66 -13.41 -21.52 21.52
N SER A 67 -14.43 -20.79 21.96
CA SER A 67 -15.55 -21.34 22.75
C SER A 67 -16.40 -22.32 21.95
N THR A 68 -16.57 -22.09 20.65
CA THR A 68 -17.33 -22.96 19.74
C THR A 68 -16.56 -23.19 18.44
N THR A 69 -16.90 -24.27 17.73
CA THR A 69 -16.29 -24.56 16.41
C THR A 69 -16.61 -23.48 15.37
N GLN A 70 -17.81 -22.87 15.46
CA GLN A 70 -18.25 -21.81 14.54
C GLN A 70 -17.54 -20.49 14.83
N SER A 71 -17.39 -20.11 16.10
CA SER A 71 -16.65 -18.90 16.48
C SER A 71 -15.16 -18.99 16.14
N ALA A 72 -14.57 -20.20 16.17
CA ALA A 72 -13.17 -20.40 15.83
C ALA A 72 -12.89 -20.08 14.35
N ALA A 73 -13.88 -20.27 13.48
CA ALA A 73 -13.79 -19.86 12.08
C ALA A 73 -13.69 -18.34 11.91
N LEU A 74 -14.20 -17.53 12.85
CA LEU A 74 -14.12 -16.06 12.80
C LEU A 74 -12.72 -15.53 13.12
N PHE A 75 -11.90 -16.31 13.83
CA PHE A 75 -10.58 -15.86 14.27
C PHE A 75 -9.63 -15.56 13.10
N HIS A 76 -9.67 -16.38 12.03
CA HIS A 76 -8.79 -16.19 10.89
C HIS A 76 -9.09 -14.88 10.15
N GLU A 77 -10.37 -14.61 9.89
CA GLU A 77 -10.80 -13.35 9.28
C GLU A 77 -10.52 -12.15 10.20
N TYR A 78 -10.70 -12.30 11.50
CA TYR A 78 -10.31 -11.27 12.47
C TYR A 78 -8.83 -10.91 12.34
N VAL A 79 -7.93 -11.91 12.26
CA VAL A 79 -6.49 -11.66 12.07
C VAL A 79 -6.20 -10.99 10.73
N ALA A 80 -6.78 -11.49 9.64
CA ALA A 80 -6.62 -10.90 8.31
C ALA A 80 -7.06 -9.42 8.28
N ARG A 81 -8.19 -9.10 8.93
CA ARG A 81 -8.72 -7.73 9.05
C ARG A 81 -7.82 -6.83 9.89
N ALA A 82 -7.34 -7.30 11.04
CA ALA A 82 -6.45 -6.53 11.90
C ALA A 82 -5.13 -6.18 11.19
N VAL A 83 -4.57 -7.14 10.44
CA VAL A 83 -3.39 -6.92 9.60
C VAL A 83 -3.68 -5.94 8.47
N ARG A 84 -4.79 -6.13 7.73
CA ARG A 84 -5.18 -5.24 6.62
C ARG A 84 -5.34 -3.80 7.10
N GLN A 85 -5.97 -3.59 8.25
CA GLN A 85 -6.06 -2.28 8.88
C GLN A 85 -4.68 -1.69 9.21
N GLY A 86 -3.74 -2.51 9.68
CA GLY A 86 -2.35 -2.10 9.91
C GLY A 86 -1.63 -1.69 8.62
N ILE A 87 -1.87 -2.42 7.52
CA ILE A 87 -1.36 -2.07 6.19
C ILE A 87 -1.92 -0.71 5.77
N GLU A 88 -3.25 -0.55 5.78
CA GLU A 88 -3.94 0.68 5.37
C GLU A 88 -3.47 1.91 6.16
N GLN A 89 -3.29 1.79 7.47
CA GLN A 89 -2.82 2.88 8.33
C GLN A 89 -1.39 3.33 8.02
N ALA A 90 -0.53 2.42 7.57
CA ALA A 90 0.86 2.69 7.23
C ALA A 90 1.11 2.82 5.73
N ASN A 91 0.05 2.78 4.90
CA ASN A 91 0.18 2.68 3.46
C ASN A 91 0.55 4.03 2.83
N LEU A 92 1.79 4.13 2.33
CA LEU A 92 2.27 5.28 1.57
C LEU A 92 2.22 5.07 0.05
N LEU A 93 1.97 3.83 -0.41
CA LEU A 93 1.95 3.50 -1.84
C LEU A 93 0.95 4.32 -2.67
N PRO A 94 -0.27 4.65 -2.19
CA PRO A 94 -1.21 5.47 -2.96
C PRO A 94 -0.72 6.89 -3.27
N GLN A 95 0.37 7.32 -2.61
CA GLN A 95 0.97 8.63 -2.86
C GLN A 95 2.00 8.58 -3.99
N ILE A 96 2.48 7.40 -4.39
CA ILE A 96 3.51 7.21 -5.42
C ILE A 96 3.04 6.37 -6.63
N VAL A 97 1.98 5.59 -6.46
CA VAL A 97 1.44 4.70 -7.49
C VAL A 97 0.32 5.38 -8.27
N ALA A 98 0.35 5.25 -9.60
CA ALA A 98 -0.67 5.75 -10.52
C ALA A 98 -1.90 4.84 -10.58
N THR A 99 -1.67 3.54 -10.72
CA THR A 99 -2.74 2.55 -10.82
C THR A 99 -2.37 1.24 -10.14
N THR A 100 -3.39 0.51 -9.68
CA THR A 100 -3.24 -0.79 -9.04
C THR A 100 -3.96 -1.85 -9.87
N THR A 101 -3.19 -2.79 -10.41
CA THR A 101 -3.71 -3.88 -11.22
C THR A 101 -3.74 -5.16 -10.40
N ARG A 102 -4.91 -5.81 -10.33
CA ARG A 102 -5.07 -7.11 -9.66
C ARG A 102 -4.99 -8.22 -10.68
N ILE A 103 -4.12 -9.20 -10.43
CA ILE A 103 -3.91 -10.33 -11.33
C ILE A 103 -4.20 -11.66 -10.64
N LYS A 104 -4.55 -12.67 -11.43
CA LYS A 104 -4.65 -14.06 -10.99
C LYS A 104 -3.51 -14.86 -11.63
N GLY A 105 -2.31 -14.75 -11.07
CA GLY A 105 -1.10 -15.40 -11.60
C GLY A 105 0.18 -14.77 -11.07
N MET A 106 1.33 -15.37 -11.39
CA MET A 106 2.64 -14.85 -11.02
C MET A 106 3.31 -14.05 -12.15
N ASP A 107 2.82 -14.19 -13.38
CA ASP A 107 3.40 -13.56 -14.55
C ASP A 107 2.52 -12.38 -14.99
N TYR A 108 3.11 -11.20 -15.05
CA TYR A 108 2.47 -10.00 -15.60
C TYR A 108 3.46 -9.18 -16.39
N ARG A 109 2.99 -8.65 -17.52
CA ARG A 109 3.69 -7.69 -18.36
C ARG A 109 2.87 -6.43 -18.36
N THR A 110 3.48 -5.31 -17.98
CA THR A 110 2.82 -4.02 -18.07
C THR A 110 2.76 -3.53 -19.52
N ILE A 111 1.88 -2.58 -19.78
CA ILE A 111 1.76 -1.89 -21.05
C ILE A 111 2.62 -0.64 -21.02
N THR A 112 3.36 -0.39 -22.09
CA THR A 112 4.06 0.87 -22.33
C THR A 112 3.65 1.45 -23.65
N SER A 113 3.62 2.78 -23.68
CA SER A 113 3.36 3.55 -24.89
C SER A 113 4.34 4.70 -24.86
N VAL A 114 5.48 4.55 -25.55
CA VAL A 114 6.42 5.66 -25.75
C VAL A 114 6.18 6.17 -27.17
N PRO A 115 5.27 7.13 -27.38
CA PRO A 115 5.13 7.79 -28.68
C PRO A 115 6.45 8.46 -29.05
N SER A 116 6.82 8.43 -30.33
CA SER A 116 7.94 9.22 -30.82
C SER A 116 7.66 10.71 -30.61
N GLU A 117 8.70 11.56 -30.56
CA GLU A 117 8.50 13.01 -30.42
C GLU A 117 7.63 13.60 -31.55
N GLU A 118 7.69 12.98 -32.74
CA GLU A 118 6.83 13.35 -33.86
C GLU A 118 5.36 13.00 -33.61
N ASP A 119 5.06 11.83 -33.02
CA ASP A 119 3.70 11.42 -32.66
C ASP A 119 3.11 12.26 -31.53
N LYS A 120 3.95 12.71 -30.58
CA LYS A 120 3.54 13.60 -29.48
C LYS A 120 3.05 14.97 -29.97
N SER A 121 3.56 15.43 -31.11
CA SER A 121 3.31 16.79 -31.62
C SER A 121 1.91 17.01 -32.21
N LEU A 122 1.03 15.98 -32.25
CA LEU A 122 -0.37 16.02 -32.69
C LEU A 122 -0.62 17.03 -33.83
N LYS A 123 0.16 16.90 -34.91
CA LYS A 123 0.16 17.86 -36.03
C LYS A 123 -1.24 17.94 -36.64
N VAL A 124 -1.64 19.14 -37.06
CA VAL A 124 -2.87 19.34 -37.84
C VAL A 124 -2.76 18.52 -39.12
N VAL A 125 -3.66 17.56 -39.28
CA VAL A 125 -3.70 16.67 -40.45
C VAL A 125 -4.68 17.24 -41.46
N GLU A 126 -4.18 17.54 -42.66
CA GLU A 126 -5.00 17.91 -43.82
C GLU A 126 -5.84 16.72 -44.31
N GLU A 127 -6.90 17.01 -45.07
CA GLU A 127 -7.80 15.98 -45.60
C GLU A 127 -7.02 14.98 -46.49
N GLY A 128 -6.95 13.71 -46.07
CA GLY A 128 -6.22 12.63 -46.76
C GLY A 128 -4.82 12.33 -46.23
N ALA A 129 -4.32 13.07 -45.23
CA ALA A 129 -3.04 12.79 -44.58
C ALA A 129 -3.17 11.72 -43.47
N THR A 130 -2.11 10.95 -43.27
CA THR A 130 -2.06 9.88 -42.25
C THR A 130 -2.08 10.48 -40.85
N ILE A 131 -3.07 10.10 -40.05
CA ILE A 131 -3.18 10.50 -38.64
C ILE A 131 -2.03 9.84 -37.85
N PRO A 132 -1.27 10.58 -37.02
CA PRO A 132 -0.22 9.99 -36.19
C PRO A 132 -0.80 8.90 -35.29
N GLN A 133 -0.09 7.76 -35.22
CA GLN A 133 -0.55 6.58 -34.49
C GLN A 133 0.32 6.35 -33.27
N THR A 134 -0.30 6.28 -32.10
CA THR A 134 0.38 5.89 -30.86
C THR A 134 0.28 4.37 -30.70
N GLU A 135 1.40 3.65 -30.85
CA GLU A 135 1.44 2.22 -30.58
C GLU A 135 1.57 1.92 -29.08
N VAL A 136 0.61 1.18 -28.53
CA VAL A 136 0.70 0.62 -27.18
C VAL A 136 1.26 -0.80 -27.28
N LYS A 137 2.39 -1.07 -26.64
CA LYS A 137 3.06 -2.38 -26.64
C LYS A 137 3.09 -2.95 -25.22
N THR A 138 3.09 -4.27 -25.10
CA THR A 138 3.45 -4.92 -23.82
C THR A 138 4.95 -4.89 -23.66
N GLN A 139 5.45 -4.61 -22.45
CA GLN A 139 6.87 -4.72 -22.15
C GLN A 139 7.38 -6.16 -22.37
N GLU A 140 8.67 -6.28 -22.68
CA GLU A 140 9.32 -7.57 -22.92
C GLU A 140 9.57 -8.32 -21.60
N ASN A 141 9.97 -7.61 -20.55
CA ASN A 141 10.28 -8.23 -19.25
C ASN A 141 9.05 -8.39 -18.36
N LEU A 142 9.09 -9.46 -17.56
CA LEU A 142 8.09 -9.74 -16.55
C LEU A 142 8.32 -8.88 -15.31
N VAL A 143 7.23 -8.36 -14.75
CA VAL A 143 7.29 -7.66 -13.47
C VAL A 143 7.59 -8.66 -12.36
N LYS A 144 8.64 -8.39 -11.58
CA LYS A 144 9.01 -9.25 -10.45
C LYS A 144 8.03 -9.04 -9.30
N LEU A 145 7.29 -10.09 -8.96
CA LEU A 145 6.43 -10.11 -7.78
C LEU A 145 7.19 -10.57 -6.55
N HIS A 146 7.09 -9.82 -5.46
CA HIS A 146 7.69 -10.15 -4.19
C HIS A 146 6.63 -10.64 -3.20
N LYS A 147 6.83 -11.86 -2.68
CA LYS A 147 6.06 -12.38 -1.56
C LYS A 147 6.61 -11.78 -0.26
N ARG A 148 5.85 -10.90 0.38
CA ARG A 148 6.18 -10.30 1.68
C ARG A 148 5.27 -10.89 2.74
N GLY A 149 5.84 -11.24 3.88
CA GLY A 149 5.05 -11.85 4.94
C GLY A 149 5.83 -12.08 6.21
N ARG A 150 5.10 -12.42 7.26
CA ARG A 150 5.67 -12.70 8.58
C ARG A 150 4.92 -13.84 9.23
N MET A 151 5.67 -14.77 9.80
CA MET A 151 5.10 -15.84 10.61
C MET A 151 4.93 -15.35 12.05
N LEU A 152 3.71 -15.43 12.55
CA LEU A 152 3.39 -15.29 13.96
C LEU A 152 3.49 -16.68 14.59
N VAL A 153 4.37 -16.81 15.59
CA VAL A 153 4.55 -18.04 16.35
C VAL A 153 4.27 -17.73 17.80
N ALA A 154 3.24 -18.35 18.37
CA ALA A 154 2.94 -18.25 19.79
C ALA A 154 2.37 -19.58 20.29
N SER A 155 2.60 -19.90 21.57
CA SER A 155 1.88 -21.01 22.20
C SER A 155 0.44 -20.59 22.43
N TYR A 156 -0.50 -21.53 22.25
CA TYR A 156 -1.92 -21.27 22.50
C TYR A 156 -2.14 -20.76 23.93
N GLU A 157 -1.40 -21.31 24.90
CA GLU A 157 -1.49 -20.90 26.29
C GLU A 157 -1.05 -19.45 26.55
N ALA A 158 -0.08 -18.96 25.79
CA ALA A 158 0.39 -17.59 25.93
C ALA A 158 -0.61 -16.58 25.40
N ILE A 159 -1.39 -16.93 24.38
CA ILE A 159 -2.34 -16.02 23.72
C ILE A 159 -3.77 -16.14 24.28
N LYS A 160 -4.20 -17.31 24.78
CA LYS A 160 -5.61 -17.55 25.14
C LYS A 160 -6.19 -16.54 26.13
N PHE A 161 -5.38 -16.09 27.10
CA PHE A 161 -5.78 -15.14 28.13
C PHE A 161 -5.39 -13.69 27.83
N GLN A 162 -4.81 -13.42 26.66
CA GLN A 162 -4.52 -12.05 26.25
C GLN A 162 -5.79 -11.37 25.77
N ARG A 163 -5.91 -10.07 26.08
CA ARG A 163 -6.98 -9.24 25.55
C ARG A 163 -6.84 -9.10 24.04
N ILE A 164 -7.97 -9.20 23.35
CA ILE A 164 -8.05 -9.08 21.89
C ILE A 164 -7.47 -7.74 21.43
N ASP A 165 -7.67 -6.64 22.17
CA ASP A 165 -7.14 -5.31 21.82
C ASP A 165 -5.62 -5.27 21.75
N LEU A 166 -4.94 -5.83 22.76
CA LEU A 166 -3.48 -5.84 22.82
C LEU A 166 -2.93 -6.68 21.65
N PHE A 167 -3.56 -7.81 21.37
CA PHE A 167 -3.22 -8.64 20.22
C PHE A 167 -3.50 -7.94 18.88
N THR A 168 -4.56 -7.14 18.80
CA THR A 168 -4.87 -6.32 17.61
C THR A 168 -3.72 -5.35 17.32
N VAL A 169 -3.12 -4.75 18.34
CA VAL A 169 -1.99 -3.82 18.16
C VAL A 169 -0.79 -4.54 17.55
N THR A 170 -0.47 -5.75 17.99
CA THR A 170 0.67 -6.51 17.43
C THR A 170 0.40 -6.93 15.99
N LEU A 171 -0.84 -7.34 15.66
CA LEU A 171 -1.25 -7.65 14.29
C LEU A 171 -1.20 -6.43 13.35
N ARG A 172 -1.67 -5.27 13.83
CA ARG A 172 -1.54 -4.01 13.08
C ARG A 172 -0.09 -3.66 12.82
N GLN A 173 0.79 -3.87 13.80
CA GLN A 173 2.23 -3.63 13.64
C GLN A 173 2.85 -4.56 12.58
N ILE A 174 2.42 -5.83 12.51
CA ILE A 174 2.82 -6.75 11.43
C ILE A 174 2.38 -6.20 10.07
N GLY A 175 1.13 -5.73 9.96
CA GLY A 175 0.63 -5.07 8.75
C GLY A 175 1.45 -3.84 8.36
N ALA A 176 1.80 -3.00 9.32
CA ALA A 176 2.62 -1.81 9.09
C ALA A 176 4.02 -2.17 8.54
N TYR A 177 4.65 -3.22 9.04
CA TYR A 177 5.93 -3.70 8.49
C TYR A 177 5.81 -4.21 7.06
N ILE A 178 4.71 -4.88 6.72
CA ILE A 178 4.45 -5.33 5.34
C ILE A 178 4.33 -4.12 4.42
N ALA A 179 3.54 -3.11 4.81
CA ALA A 179 3.38 -1.88 4.02
C ALA A 179 4.71 -1.13 3.82
N GLN A 180 5.52 -1.01 4.87
CA GLN A 180 6.85 -0.39 4.79
C GLN A 180 7.79 -1.15 3.85
N GLN A 181 7.76 -2.48 3.87
CA GLN A 181 8.59 -3.28 2.99
C GLN A 181 8.11 -3.19 1.53
N GLN A 182 6.80 -3.18 1.28
CA GLN A 182 6.26 -2.95 -0.06
C GLN A 182 6.60 -1.54 -0.58
N PHE A 183 6.57 -0.52 0.29
CA PHE A 183 7.04 0.82 -0.06
C PHE A 183 8.53 0.83 -0.43
N LYS A 184 9.35 0.07 0.32
CA LYS A 184 10.77 -0.09 -0.03
C LYS A 184 10.93 -0.75 -1.39
N ASP A 185 10.19 -1.82 -1.67
CA ASP A 185 10.24 -2.50 -2.96
C ASP A 185 9.85 -1.55 -4.12
N ALA A 186 8.88 -0.65 -3.90
CA ALA A 186 8.50 0.38 -4.88
C ALA A 186 9.61 1.43 -5.10
N VAL A 187 10.26 1.88 -4.02
CA VAL A 187 11.42 2.80 -4.11
C VAL A 187 12.60 2.14 -4.80
N ASP A 188 12.88 0.87 -4.50
CA ASP A 188 13.96 0.11 -5.13
C ASP A 188 13.73 -0.01 -6.64
N VAL A 189 12.48 -0.20 -7.09
CA VAL A 189 12.10 -0.20 -8.51
C VAL A 189 12.17 1.20 -9.13
N LEU A 190 11.85 2.26 -8.38
CA LEU A 190 12.07 3.63 -8.85
C LEU A 190 13.55 3.88 -9.14
N ILE A 191 14.44 3.51 -8.22
CA ILE A 191 15.88 3.80 -8.33
C ILE A 191 16.54 2.89 -9.38
N ASN A 192 16.40 1.57 -9.22
CA ASN A 192 17.14 0.59 -10.02
C ASN A 192 16.43 0.18 -11.32
N GLY A 193 15.16 0.56 -11.48
CA GLY A 193 14.32 0.12 -12.60
C GLY A 193 13.62 -1.22 -12.33
N ASP A 194 12.71 -1.59 -13.22
CA ASP A 194 11.92 -2.83 -13.15
C ASP A 194 12.52 -3.99 -13.96
N GLY A 195 13.72 -3.78 -14.52
CA GLY A 195 14.44 -4.76 -15.34
C GLY A 195 14.37 -4.50 -16.85
N ASN A 196 13.74 -3.40 -17.29
CA ASN A 196 13.72 -2.95 -18.68
C ASN A 196 14.74 -1.81 -18.95
N ASP A 197 15.92 -1.87 -18.31
CA ASP A 197 16.97 -0.84 -18.43
C ASP A 197 16.46 0.60 -18.23
N ASN A 198 15.60 0.79 -17.23
CA ASN A 198 14.96 2.05 -16.88
C ASN A 198 15.31 2.55 -15.46
N PRO A 199 16.60 2.61 -15.07
CA PRO A 199 17.00 3.21 -13.80
C PRO A 199 16.59 4.68 -13.77
N ILE A 200 16.44 5.24 -12.56
CA ILE A 200 16.16 6.67 -12.43
C ILE A 200 17.35 7.49 -12.94
N GLU A 201 17.06 8.58 -13.63
CA GLU A 201 18.09 9.55 -13.95
C GLU A 201 18.38 10.41 -12.72
N THR A 202 19.66 10.46 -12.33
CA THR A 202 20.15 11.24 -11.19
C THR A 202 20.78 12.53 -11.67
N ILE A 203 20.25 13.64 -11.19
CA ILE A 203 20.74 15.00 -11.44
C ILE A 203 21.68 15.36 -10.29
N PRO A 204 22.95 15.72 -10.55
CA PRO A 204 23.86 16.14 -9.51
C PRO A 204 23.47 17.54 -8.99
N ILE A 205 23.60 17.77 -7.68
CA ILE A 205 23.48 19.13 -7.15
C ILE A 205 24.62 20.02 -7.62
N GLY A 206 24.33 21.30 -7.86
CA GLY A 206 25.32 22.26 -8.35
C GLY A 206 26.30 22.77 -7.28
N SER A 207 26.10 22.42 -6.01
CA SER A 207 26.88 22.90 -4.87
C SER A 207 27.07 21.85 -3.78
N THR A 208 27.83 22.14 -2.72
CA THR A 208 28.09 21.20 -1.61
C THR A 208 26.91 21.02 -0.63
N SER A 209 25.85 21.81 -0.77
CA SER A 209 24.69 21.79 0.12
C SER A 209 23.42 22.00 -0.69
N LEU A 210 22.32 21.33 -0.33
CA LEU A 210 21.04 21.50 -1.02
C LEU A 210 20.61 22.98 -1.05
N ARG A 211 20.36 23.52 -2.25
CA ARG A 211 19.79 24.86 -2.46
C ARG A 211 18.38 24.77 -3.05
N TYR A 212 17.62 25.85 -2.91
CA TYR A 212 16.30 25.95 -3.54
C TYR A 212 16.37 25.84 -5.06
N GLU A 213 17.44 26.33 -5.68
CA GLU A 213 17.70 26.21 -7.13
C GLU A 213 17.79 24.75 -7.60
N ASP A 214 18.35 23.84 -6.77
CA ASP A 214 18.44 22.41 -7.09
C ASP A 214 17.05 21.74 -7.07
N LEU A 215 16.12 22.23 -6.25
CA LEU A 215 14.73 21.76 -6.27
C LEU A 215 13.98 22.26 -7.51
N LEU A 216 14.28 23.48 -7.97
CA LEU A 216 13.73 24.01 -9.22
C LEU A 216 14.29 23.30 -10.45
N SER A 217 15.57 22.91 -10.43
CA SER A 217 16.14 22.11 -11.51
C SER A 217 15.49 20.73 -11.58
N LEU A 218 15.16 20.11 -10.43
CA LEU A 218 14.39 18.88 -10.37
C LEU A 218 12.98 19.06 -10.96
N VAL A 219 12.29 20.16 -10.65
CA VAL A 219 10.98 20.49 -11.26
C VAL A 219 11.11 20.61 -12.78
N ASN A 220 12.13 21.32 -13.26
CA ASN A 220 12.33 21.53 -14.70
C ASN A 220 12.72 20.24 -15.44
N ALA A 221 13.51 19.37 -14.80
CA ALA A 221 13.94 18.10 -15.39
C ALA A 221 12.80 17.06 -15.50
N LEU A 222 11.67 17.31 -14.85
CA LEU A 222 10.47 16.47 -14.97
C LEU A 222 9.58 16.87 -16.16
N ASP A 223 9.80 18.00 -16.84
CA ASP A 223 9.03 18.40 -18.03
C ASP A 223 9.04 17.27 -19.09
N PRO A 224 7.88 16.79 -19.60
CA PRO A 224 6.51 17.33 -19.55
C PRO A 224 5.62 16.93 -18.36
N TYR A 225 6.17 16.24 -17.36
CA TYR A 225 5.45 15.76 -16.18
C TYR A 225 5.47 16.77 -15.02
N GLU A 226 4.46 16.70 -14.15
CA GLU A 226 4.32 17.60 -13.01
C GLU A 226 4.92 16.97 -11.74
N LEU A 227 5.86 17.67 -11.09
CA LEU A 227 6.36 17.27 -9.78
C LEU A 227 5.23 17.37 -8.73
N ASN A 228 4.70 16.23 -8.30
CA ASN A 228 3.64 16.20 -7.28
C ASN A 228 4.01 15.44 -6.02
N THR A 229 5.07 14.64 -6.04
CA THR A 229 5.51 13.86 -4.89
C THR A 229 7.02 13.86 -4.79
N ILE A 230 7.52 14.15 -3.60
CA ILE A 230 8.95 14.09 -3.27
C ILE A 230 9.14 13.06 -2.16
N ILE A 231 10.04 12.11 -2.37
CA ILE A 231 10.49 11.16 -1.37
C ILE A 231 11.88 11.56 -0.93
N ALA A 232 12.04 11.82 0.37
CA ALA A 232 13.33 12.22 0.94
C ALA A 232 13.63 11.45 2.24
N PRO A 233 14.91 11.17 2.52
CA PRO A 233 15.33 10.62 3.79
C PRO A 233 15.16 11.65 4.91
N PRO A 234 15.06 11.20 6.18
CA PRO A 234 14.86 12.10 7.32
C PRO A 234 15.91 13.19 7.46
N GLU A 235 17.16 12.91 7.09
CA GLU A 235 18.30 13.83 7.20
C GLU A 235 18.15 14.96 6.18
N MET A 236 17.96 14.59 4.91
CA MET A 236 17.72 15.55 3.84
C MET A 236 16.44 16.38 4.06
N MET A 237 15.39 15.79 4.63
CA MET A 237 14.18 16.53 5.00
C MET A 237 14.46 17.63 6.04
N VAL A 238 15.39 17.40 6.97
CA VAL A 238 15.83 18.44 7.93
C VAL A 238 16.63 19.53 7.22
N GLU A 239 17.43 19.19 6.21
CA GLU A 239 18.15 20.17 5.41
C GLU A 239 17.21 21.02 4.55
N MET A 240 16.21 20.41 3.92
CA MET A 240 15.15 21.12 3.20
C MET A 240 14.40 22.11 4.11
N LEU A 241 14.07 21.69 5.33
CA LEU A 241 13.44 22.54 6.34
C LEU A 241 14.32 23.72 6.79
N LYS A 242 15.63 23.65 6.57
CA LYS A 242 16.56 24.75 6.90
C LYS A 242 16.64 25.82 5.81
N LEU A 243 16.13 25.57 4.60
CA LEU A 243 16.10 26.54 3.50
C LEU A 243 15.29 27.78 3.90
N GLU A 244 15.74 28.96 3.46
CA GLU A 244 15.13 30.24 3.85
C GLU A 244 13.69 30.38 3.34
N GLU A 245 13.43 29.85 2.14
CA GLU A 245 12.14 29.82 1.47
C GLU A 245 11.11 28.95 2.22
N PHE A 246 11.58 27.91 2.91
CA PHE A 246 10.76 27.00 3.72
C PHE A 246 10.58 27.50 5.16
N LYS A 247 11.50 28.32 5.66
CA LYS A 247 11.42 28.99 6.97
C LYS A 247 10.48 30.19 6.99
N ASN A 248 10.08 30.70 5.82
CA ASN A 248 9.21 31.86 5.74
C ASN A 248 7.89 31.59 6.51
N PRO A 249 7.48 32.46 7.47
CA PRO A 249 6.28 32.26 8.26
C PRO A 249 5.02 32.03 7.43
N GLN A 250 4.92 32.60 6.22
CA GLN A 250 3.75 32.42 5.35
C GLN A 250 3.63 30.99 4.80
N THR A 251 4.75 30.29 4.55
CA THR A 251 4.80 28.90 4.09
C THR A 251 4.89 27.91 5.25
N GLY A 252 5.44 28.32 6.40
CA GLY A 252 5.67 27.51 7.59
C GLY A 252 4.49 27.34 8.56
N ILE A 253 3.38 28.11 8.43
CA ILE A 253 2.20 28.03 9.32
C ILE A 253 1.66 26.60 9.41
N ASN A 254 1.58 25.89 8.29
CA ASN A 254 1.08 24.50 8.27
C ASN A 254 1.98 23.56 9.06
N PHE A 255 3.30 23.72 8.93
CA PHE A 255 4.27 22.90 9.66
C PHE A 255 4.26 23.21 11.15
N GLN A 256 4.21 24.48 11.54
CA GLN A 256 4.16 24.89 12.94
C GLN A 256 2.85 24.47 13.63
N GLY A 257 1.71 24.48 12.91
CA GLY A 257 0.41 24.13 13.47
C GLY A 257 0.10 22.63 13.50
N THR A 258 0.53 21.87 12.49
CA THR A 258 0.13 20.45 12.33
C THR A 258 1.29 19.46 12.42
N GLY A 259 2.55 19.93 12.43
CA GLY A 259 3.74 19.09 12.34
C GLY A 259 3.90 18.41 10.97
N LYS A 260 3.02 18.67 10.00
CA LYS A 260 3.12 18.18 8.62
C LYS A 260 3.70 19.26 7.74
N MET A 261 4.62 18.87 6.86
CA MET A 261 5.14 19.77 5.84
C MET A 261 3.97 20.31 5.02
N GLY A 262 4.02 21.60 4.66
CA GLY A 262 3.17 22.12 3.60
C GLY A 262 3.50 21.44 2.26
N HIS A 263 2.91 21.94 1.18
CA HIS A 263 3.28 21.54 -0.19
C HIS A 263 4.11 22.67 -0.85
N PRO A 264 5.32 22.99 -0.36
CA PRO A 264 6.21 23.90 -1.07
C PRO A 264 6.51 23.27 -2.44
N LEU A 265 6.38 24.06 -3.50
CA LEU A 265 6.39 23.61 -4.91
C LEU A 265 5.16 22.80 -5.37
N GLY A 266 4.09 22.72 -4.56
CA GLY A 266 2.88 21.95 -4.92
C GLY A 266 3.04 20.43 -4.78
N ALA A 267 4.20 19.95 -4.31
CA ALA A 267 4.50 18.54 -4.13
C ALA A 267 4.22 18.05 -2.69
N ASN A 268 3.76 16.81 -2.56
CA ASN A 268 3.58 16.12 -1.30
C ASN A 268 4.92 15.50 -0.85
N PHE A 269 5.29 15.73 0.41
CA PHE A 269 6.55 15.27 0.97
C PHE A 269 6.39 13.98 1.76
N ILE A 270 7.07 12.93 1.31
CA ILE A 270 7.09 11.63 1.96
C ILE A 270 8.44 11.42 2.63
N LYS A 271 8.42 11.35 3.97
CA LYS A 271 9.60 10.96 4.73
C LYS A 271 9.75 9.45 4.72
N SER A 272 10.81 8.93 4.11
CA SER A 272 11.08 7.49 4.12
C SER A 272 12.55 7.17 4.30
N ARG A 273 12.85 6.13 5.09
CA ARG A 273 14.19 5.55 5.22
C ARG A 273 14.49 4.51 4.12
N ALA A 274 13.58 4.33 3.17
CA ALA A 274 13.77 3.42 2.04
C ALA A 274 14.69 4.01 0.96
N VAL A 275 14.84 5.34 0.94
CA VAL A 275 15.71 6.05 0.01
C VAL A 275 17.10 6.20 0.63
N ASP A 276 18.15 6.20 -0.20
CA ASP A 276 19.51 6.47 0.24
C ASP A 276 19.65 7.85 0.91
N PRO A 277 20.53 8.02 1.92
CA PRO A 277 20.62 9.25 2.72
C PRO A 277 20.86 10.54 1.90
N ASP A 278 21.53 10.40 0.77
CA ASP A 278 21.97 11.52 -0.08
C ASP A 278 21.09 11.70 -1.33
N LEU A 279 19.95 10.98 -1.41
CA LEU A 279 19.10 10.98 -2.60
C LEU A 279 17.72 11.58 -2.31
N ILE A 280 17.27 12.50 -3.15
CA ILE A 280 15.89 13.00 -3.18
C ILE A 280 15.23 12.49 -4.47
N ILE A 281 14.07 11.87 -4.36
CA ILE A 281 13.32 11.39 -5.54
C ILE A 281 12.14 12.33 -5.77
N GLY A 282 12.09 12.95 -6.95
CA GLY A 282 10.93 13.67 -7.46
C GLY A 282 10.17 12.81 -8.48
N LEU A 283 8.85 12.75 -8.35
CA LEU A 283 8.02 11.97 -9.27
C LEU A 283 6.65 12.59 -9.51
N ASP A 284 6.09 12.25 -10.67
CA ASP A 284 4.67 12.41 -10.96
C ASP A 284 3.93 11.10 -10.63
N LYS A 285 3.15 11.09 -9.54
CA LYS A 285 2.40 9.91 -9.10
C LYS A 285 1.37 9.43 -10.13
N ARG A 286 0.92 10.28 -11.07
CA ARG A 286 -0.08 9.90 -12.09
C ARG A 286 0.50 9.01 -13.18
N CYS A 287 1.81 9.03 -13.34
CA CYS A 287 2.50 8.47 -14.50
C CYS A 287 3.73 7.61 -14.14
N SER A 288 4.17 7.59 -12.88
CA SER A 288 5.42 6.95 -12.48
C SER A 288 5.32 5.43 -12.34
N LEU A 289 4.44 4.94 -11.46
CA LEU A 289 4.41 3.52 -11.08
C LEU A 289 3.05 2.85 -11.25
N GLU A 290 3.06 1.60 -11.68
CA GLU A 290 1.96 0.65 -11.55
C GLU A 290 2.27 -0.33 -10.40
N MET A 291 1.28 -0.56 -9.53
CA MET A 291 1.34 -1.62 -8.52
C MET A 291 0.56 -2.84 -9.00
N ILE A 292 1.21 -3.99 -9.01
CA ILE A 292 0.59 -5.25 -9.38
C ILE A 292 0.38 -6.09 -8.14
N VAL A 293 -0.86 -6.50 -7.88
CA VAL A 293 -1.26 -7.28 -6.71
C VAL A 293 -1.76 -8.64 -7.17
N ALA A 294 -0.99 -9.69 -6.89
CA ALA A 294 -1.38 -11.07 -7.18
C ALA A 294 -2.15 -11.70 -6.02
N SER A 295 -1.82 -11.33 -4.79
CA SER A 295 -2.52 -11.75 -3.59
C SER A 295 -2.60 -10.60 -2.61
N ASP A 296 -3.82 -10.34 -2.12
CA ASP A 296 -4.03 -9.51 -0.94
C ASP A 296 -3.48 -10.25 0.32
N VAL A 297 -3.89 -9.81 1.51
CA VAL A 297 -3.55 -10.47 2.78
C VAL A 297 -4.12 -11.89 2.84
N THR A 298 -3.22 -12.87 2.82
CA THR A 298 -3.51 -14.29 3.08
C THR A 298 -2.99 -14.65 4.47
N VAL A 299 -3.76 -15.44 5.21
CA VAL A 299 -3.38 -15.92 6.54
C VAL A 299 -3.50 -17.44 6.56
N ASP A 300 -2.36 -18.11 6.48
CA ASP A 300 -2.27 -19.56 6.53
C ASP A 300 -2.03 -20.00 7.97
N TYR A 301 -2.90 -20.86 8.49
CA TYR A 301 -2.81 -21.39 9.84
C TYR A 301 -2.31 -22.82 9.84
N ASP A 302 -1.32 -23.08 10.69
CA ASP A 302 -0.86 -24.41 11.02
C ASP A 302 -0.89 -24.62 12.54
N LYS A 303 -1.53 -25.70 12.97
CA LYS A 303 -1.56 -26.11 14.37
C LYS A 303 -0.62 -27.29 14.53
N LEU A 304 0.57 -27.01 15.06
CA LEU A 304 1.53 -28.05 15.40
C LEU A 304 1.10 -28.71 16.71
N ILE A 305 0.36 -29.81 16.59
CA ILE A 305 -0.20 -30.59 17.70
C ILE A 305 0.91 -30.99 18.68
N ASP A 306 2.07 -31.42 18.18
CA ASP A 306 3.19 -31.90 19.01
C ASP A 306 3.83 -30.83 19.91
N ARG A 307 3.71 -29.55 19.55
CA ARG A 307 4.37 -28.44 20.27
C ARG A 307 3.41 -27.47 20.93
N GLN A 308 2.09 -27.69 20.80
CA GLN A 308 1.05 -26.75 21.23
C GLN A 308 1.28 -25.31 20.71
N LEU A 309 1.93 -25.21 19.54
CA LEU A 309 2.24 -23.94 18.88
C LEU A 309 1.19 -23.67 17.81
N GLU A 310 0.66 -22.45 17.84
CA GLU A 310 -0.11 -21.91 16.72
C GLU A 310 0.82 -21.08 15.85
N ARG A 311 0.86 -21.41 14.57
CA ARG A 311 1.59 -20.66 13.55
C ARG A 311 0.60 -20.05 12.60
N ALA A 312 0.68 -18.73 12.41
CA ALA A 312 -0.04 -18.03 11.38
C ALA A 312 0.96 -17.36 10.45
N ALA A 313 1.03 -17.81 9.20
CA ALA A 313 1.81 -17.14 8.17
C ALA A 313 0.93 -16.09 7.49
N ILE A 314 1.26 -14.82 7.71
CA ILE A 314 0.58 -13.69 7.08
C ILE A 314 1.40 -13.29 5.86
N THR A 315 0.84 -13.36 4.66
CA THR A 315 1.57 -13.05 3.43
C THR A 315 0.78 -12.20 2.44
N THR A 316 1.48 -11.39 1.67
CA THR A 316 0.98 -10.58 0.55
C THR A 316 1.92 -10.77 -0.63
N ILE A 317 1.41 -10.64 -1.86
CA ILE A 317 2.24 -10.73 -3.06
C ILE A 317 1.94 -9.50 -3.93
N ALA A 318 2.96 -8.66 -4.07
CA ALA A 318 2.89 -7.47 -4.90
C ALA A 318 4.20 -7.26 -5.68
N GLY A 319 4.11 -6.58 -6.82
CA GLY A 319 5.25 -6.09 -7.58
C GLY A 319 4.97 -4.68 -8.10
N PHE A 320 5.99 -4.05 -8.64
CA PHE A 320 5.93 -2.69 -9.15
C PHE A 320 6.59 -2.60 -10.52
N ALA A 321 6.02 -1.77 -11.38
CA ALA A 321 6.56 -1.51 -12.71
C ALA A 321 6.53 -0.01 -13.00
N LYS A 322 7.49 0.48 -13.78
CA LYS A 322 7.49 1.87 -14.25
C LYS A 322 6.63 1.99 -15.49
N ILE A 323 5.69 2.93 -15.47
CA ILE A 323 4.82 3.21 -16.63
C ILE A 323 5.58 4.11 -17.61
N PHE A 324 6.05 5.27 -17.12
CA PHE A 324 6.88 6.20 -17.87
C PHE A 324 8.19 6.45 -17.10
N PRO A 325 9.34 6.00 -17.62
CA PRO A 325 10.63 6.20 -16.95
C PRO A 325 10.96 7.66 -16.64
N ASP A 326 10.56 8.57 -17.55
CA ASP A 326 10.82 10.01 -17.45
C ASP A 326 9.97 10.73 -16.39
N ALA A 327 8.90 10.10 -15.89
CA ALA A 327 8.03 10.67 -14.86
C ALA A 327 8.63 10.62 -13.44
N SER A 328 9.87 10.14 -13.31
CA SER A 328 10.63 10.11 -12.06
C SER A 328 12.07 10.55 -12.30
N LYS A 329 12.58 11.46 -11.48
CA LYS A 329 13.96 11.93 -11.49
C LYS A 329 14.50 11.95 -10.07
N ALA A 330 15.79 11.70 -9.91
CA ALA A 330 16.45 11.79 -8.61
C ALA A 330 17.40 12.99 -8.59
N LEU A 331 17.56 13.60 -7.43
CA LEU A 331 18.58 14.60 -7.15
C LEU A 331 19.59 13.96 -6.19
N GLY A 332 20.83 13.82 -6.65
CA GLY A 332 21.94 13.28 -5.87
C GLY A 332 22.68 14.42 -5.17
N CYS A 333 22.70 14.39 -3.85
CA CYS A 333 23.33 15.38 -2.99
C CYS A 333 24.73 14.96 -2.53
#